data_AF-A0A6L8E6F6-F1
#
_entry.id   AF-A0A6L8E6F6-F1
#
_cell.length_a   1.000
_cell.length_b   1.000
_cell.length_c   1.000
_cell.angle_alpha   90.00
_cell.angle_beta   90.00
_cell.angle_gamma   90.00
#
_symmetry.space_group_name_H-M   'P 1'
#
loop_
_entity.id
_entity.type
_entity.pdbx_description
1 polymer ?
#
loop_
_entity_poly.entity_id
_entity_poly.type
_entity_poly.pdbx_seq_one_letter_code
_entity_poly.pdbx_strand_id
1 'polypeptide(L)' 'MSPPVLALLLLFLLYVALVSRQMRRSLAAAEPRARLVEARRLLLLVTLGVPLAVAFILLAA' A
#
# COMPACT_ATOMS: atom_id res chain seq x y z
N MET A 1 22.55 -10.78 4.21
CA MET A 1 21.19 -10.44 4.68
C MET A 1 20.47 -11.74 4.99
N SER A 2 19.78 -11.83 6.12
CA SER A 2 18.99 -13.03 6.42
C SER A 2 17.79 -13.12 5.45
N PRO A 3 17.41 -14.31 4.98
CA PRO A 3 16.28 -14.50 4.08
C PRO A 3 14.96 -13.79 4.49
N PRO A 4 14.57 -13.72 5.78
CA PRO A 4 13.36 -12.99 6.19
C PRO A 4 13.43 -11.48 5.92
N VAL A 5 14.62 -10.86 6.04
CA VAL A 5 14.78 -9.41 5.81
C VAL A 5 14.62 -9.08 4.33
N LEU A 6 15.10 -9.94 3.43
CA LEU A 6 14.91 -9.76 1.99
C LEU A 6 13.43 -9.87 1.60
N ALA A 7 12.70 -10.83 2.18
CA ALA A 7 11.27 -11.01 1.94
C ALA A 7 10.45 -9.79 2.42
N LEU A 8 10.77 -9.24 3.61
CA LEU A 8 10.16 -8.03 4.13
C LEU A 8 10.40 -6.82 3.21
N LEU A 9 11.62 -6.67 2.69
CA LEU A 9 11.98 -5.61 1.75
C LEU A 9 11.19 -5.71 0.44
N LEU A 10 11.06 -6.91 -0.12
CA LEU A 10 10.27 -7.13 -1.33
C LEU A 10 8.79 -6.83 -1.11
N LEU A 11 8.21 -7.28 0.01
CA LEU A 11 6.83 -6.97 0.40
C LEU A 11 6.60 -5.46 0.55
N PHE A 12 7.54 -4.76 1.18
CA PHE A 12 7.49 -3.32 1.36
C PHE A 12 7.53 -2.58 0.02
N LEU A 13 8.46 -2.95 -0.87
CA LEU A 13 8.55 -2.37 -2.22
C LEU A 13 7.27 -2.61 -3.03
N LEU A 14 6.70 -3.82 -2.94
CA LEU A 14 5.46 -4.17 -3.62
C LEU A 14 4.30 -3.30 -3.10
N TYR A 15 4.20 -3.12 -1.79
CA TYR A 15 3.21 -2.25 -1.15
C TYR A 15 3.35 -0.79 -1.61
N VAL A 16 4.57 -0.24 -1.60
CA VAL A 16 4.85 1.12 -2.08
C VAL A 16 4.45 1.30 -3.55
N ALA A 17 4.76 0.32 -4.41
CA ALA A 17 4.37 0.35 -5.82
C ALA A 17 2.83 0.34 -5.99
N LEU A 18 2.12 -0.45 -5.18
CA LEU A 18 0.66 -0.55 -5.19
C LEU A 18 0.01 0.77 -4.75
N VAL A 19 0.47 1.34 -3.64
CA VAL A 19 0.02 2.66 -3.14
C VAL A 19 0.30 3.74 -4.18
N SER A 20 1.50 3.79 -4.74
CA SER A 20 1.89 4.79 -5.75
C SER A 20 1.03 4.69 -7.02
N ARG A 21 0.74 3.46 -7.47
CA ARG A 21 -0.15 3.23 -8.61
C ARG A 21 -1.57 3.70 -8.32
N GLN A 22 -2.08 3.43 -7.12
CA GLN A 22 -3.43 3.82 -6.71
C GLN A 22 -3.56 5.33 -6.51
N MET A 23 -2.50 5.98 -6.02
CA MET A 23 -2.39 7.44 -5.92
C MET A 23 -2.40 8.10 -7.31
N ARG A 24 -1.61 7.57 -8.28
CA ARG A 24 -1.65 8.05 -9.67
C ARG A 24 -3.04 7.93 -10.29
N ARG A 25 -3.76 6.82 -10.06
CA ARG A 25 -5.15 6.66 -10.51
C ARG A 25 -6.10 7.68 -9.88
N SER A 26 -5.95 7.93 -8.59
CA SER A 26 -6.76 8.93 -7.87
C SER A 26 -6.52 10.35 -8.39
N LEU A 27 -5.28 10.68 -8.80
CA LEU A 27 -4.94 11.98 -9.37
C LEU A 27 -5.37 12.13 -10.84
N ALA A 28 -5.38 11.03 -11.60
CA ALA A 28 -5.78 11.03 -13.01
C ALA A 28 -7.30 11.08 -13.23
N ALA A 29 -8.11 10.85 -12.19
CA ALA A 29 -9.56 10.91 -12.27
C ALA A 29 -10.06 12.37 -12.41
N ALA A 30 -10.55 12.72 -13.59
CA ALA A 30 -11.09 14.06 -13.89
C ALA A 30 -12.46 14.31 -13.23
N GLU A 31 -13.31 13.27 -13.14
CA GLU A 31 -14.62 13.39 -12.50
C GLU A 31 -14.51 13.39 -10.97
N PRO A 32 -15.14 14.37 -10.27
CA PRO A 32 -15.07 14.48 -8.81
C PRO A 32 -15.55 13.24 -8.06
N ARG A 33 -16.61 12.58 -8.56
CA ARG A 33 -17.16 11.35 -7.96
C ARG A 33 -16.20 10.17 -8.11
N ALA A 34 -15.62 9.99 -9.29
CA ALA A 34 -14.62 8.95 -9.53
C ALA A 34 -13.37 9.15 -8.68
N ARG A 35 -12.94 10.42 -8.50
CA ARG A 35 -11.82 10.79 -7.63
C ARG A 35 -12.05 10.42 -6.16
N LEU A 36 -13.27 10.62 -5.65
CA LEU A 36 -13.64 10.20 -4.28
C LEU A 36 -13.63 8.68 -4.10
N VAL A 37 -14.10 7.94 -5.10
CA VAL A 37 -14.07 6.46 -5.06
C VAL A 37 -12.64 5.94 -5.04
N GLU A 38 -11.77 6.47 -5.90
CA GLU A 38 -10.36 6.08 -5.94
C GLU A 38 -9.59 6.52 -4.69
N ALA A 39 -9.89 7.71 -4.14
CA ALA A 39 -9.34 8.17 -2.86
C ALA A 39 -9.78 7.28 -1.68
N ARG A 40 -11.03 6.80 -1.66
CA ARG A 40 -11.50 5.85 -0.63
C ARG A 40 -10.79 4.50 -0.73
N ARG A 41 -10.55 4.02 -1.95
CA ARG A 41 -9.74 2.80 -2.19
C ARG A 41 -8.30 2.97 -1.72
N LEU A 42 -7.70 4.13 -2.00
CA LEU A 42 -6.36 4.47 -1.52
C LEU A 42 -6.32 4.52 0.01
N LEU A 43 -7.31 5.14 0.65
CA LEU A 43 -7.46 5.16 2.10
C LEU A 43 -7.53 3.75 2.66
N LEU A 44 -8.45 2.92 2.18
CA LEU A 44 -8.57 1.52 2.64
C LEU A 44 -7.27 0.74 2.47
N LEU A 45 -6.57 0.91 1.34
CA LEU A 45 -5.30 0.26 1.08
C LEU A 45 -4.24 0.65 2.12
N VAL A 46 -4.16 1.93 2.49
CA VAL A 46 -3.19 2.42 3.46
C VAL A 46 -3.58 2.04 4.88
N THR A 47 -4.85 2.23 5.25
CA THR A 47 -5.35 1.94 6.60
C THR A 47 -5.27 0.45 6.94
N LEU A 48 -5.41 -0.45 5.96
CA LEU A 48 -5.24 -1.89 6.17
C LEU A 48 -3.79 -2.34 5.94
N GLY A 49 -3.12 -1.78 4.93
CA GLY A 49 -1.78 -2.19 4.53
C GLY A 49 -0.70 -1.89 5.59
N VAL A 50 -0.80 -0.74 6.26
CA VAL A 50 0.14 -0.38 7.35
C VAL A 50 0.05 -1.35 8.54
N PRO A 51 -1.13 -1.58 9.16
CA PRO A 51 -1.23 -2.54 10.27
C PRO A 51 -0.88 -3.98 9.86
N LEU A 52 -1.20 -4.41 8.64
CA LEU A 52 -0.74 -5.71 8.13
C LEU A 52 0.78 -5.78 8.04
N ALA A 53 1.43 -4.75 7.52
CA ALA A 53 2.89 -4.70 7.45
C ALA A 53 3.53 -4.71 8.84
N VAL A 54 2.97 -3.95 9.80
CA VAL A 54 3.42 -3.94 11.19
C VAL A 54 3.26 -5.32 11.84
N ALA A 55 2.09 -5.96 11.70
CA ALA A 55 1.86 -7.31 12.22
C ALA A 55 2.84 -8.32 11.62
N PHE A 56 3.13 -8.22 10.33
CA PHE A 56 4.08 -9.10 9.66
C PHE A 56 5.52 -8.89 10.15
N ILE A 57 5.93 -7.65 10.41
CA ILE A 57 7.24 -7.35 11.02
C ILE A 57 7.32 -7.92 12.44
N LEU A 58 6.28 -7.74 13.25
CA LEU A 58 6.23 -8.24 14.64
C LEU A 58 6.22 -9.77 14.73
N LEU A 59 5.64 -10.47 13.75
CA LEU A 59 5.65 -11.94 13.68
C LEU A 59 6.94 -12.50 13.09
N ALA A 60 7.67 -11.72 12.30
CA ALA A 60 8.92 -12.12 11.67
C ALA A 60 10.19 -11.73 12.46
N ALA A 61 10.04 -10.85 13.46
CA ALA A 61 11.08 -10.41 14.40
C ALA A 61 11.12 -11.31 15.64
#